data_AF-A0A1L3GM81-F1
#
_entry.id   AF-A0A1L3GM81-F1
#
_cell.length_a   1.000
_cell.length_b   1.000
_cell.length_c   1.000
_cell.angle_alpha   90.00
_cell.angle_beta   90.00
_cell.angle_gamma   90.00
#
_symmetry.space_group_name_H-M   'P 1'
#
loop_
_entity.id
_entity.type
_entity.pdbx_description
1 polymer ?
#
loop_
_entity_poly.entity_id
_entity_poly.type
_entity_poly.pdbx_seq_one_letter_code
_entity_poly.pdbx_strand_id
1 'polypeptide(L)'
;MSAFLDPRKNLLILGKLVCIAVTIFVGVFAFYHFTDQKGKDAINKLGVLKQAIPWEDRADTMTRLLIDRNKNKISKAILDISHPTGKEPILDKYTVSKLNNSILVEIMVDWKGGFLGSNYKTKVSWEFTEQEHKSTKVIFDTAPTRISQRNSETLNDYFRTKIYPVLISDMRT
;
A
#
# COMPACT_ATOMS: atom_id res chain seq x y z
N MET A 1 35.56 -10.64 -59.55
CA MET A 1 35.47 -9.65 -58.46
C MET A 1 35.82 -8.28 -59.02
N SER A 2 34.82 -7.44 -59.33
CA SER A 2 34.93 -5.98 -59.51
C SER A 2 33.68 -5.40 -60.19
N ALA A 3 32.51 -5.49 -59.55
CA ALA A 3 31.37 -4.63 -59.92
C ALA A 3 31.53 -3.29 -59.21
N PHE A 4 32.55 -2.53 -59.63
CA PHE A 4 32.85 -1.20 -59.13
C PHE A 4 31.91 -0.19 -59.84
N LEU A 5 30.93 0.30 -59.07
CA LEU A 5 30.42 1.67 -59.09
C LEU A 5 30.12 2.27 -60.47
N ASP A 6 28.91 2.02 -61.00
CA ASP A 6 28.31 2.88 -62.02
C ASP A 6 27.75 4.14 -61.32
N PRO A 7 28.42 5.31 -61.43
CA PRO A 7 28.12 6.48 -60.61
C PRO A 7 26.71 7.03 -60.85
N ARG A 8 26.15 6.83 -62.05
CA ARG A 8 24.80 7.27 -62.38
C ARG A 8 23.72 6.44 -61.69
N LYS A 9 23.95 5.11 -61.56
CA LYS A 9 23.02 4.20 -60.86
C LYS A 9 23.07 4.44 -59.34
N ASN A 10 24.24 4.71 -58.79
CA ASN A 10 24.38 5.04 -57.37
C ASN A 10 23.75 6.37 -57.00
N LEU A 11 23.85 7.40 -57.85
CA LEU A 11 23.16 8.69 -57.66
C LEU A 11 21.63 8.53 -57.68
N LEU A 12 21.09 7.69 -58.58
CA LEU A 12 19.66 7.40 -58.63
C LEU A 12 19.17 6.64 -57.39
N ILE A 13 19.96 5.68 -56.89
CA ILE A 13 19.64 4.93 -55.67
C ILE A 13 19.72 5.85 -54.44
N LEU A 14 20.75 6.71 -54.36
CA LEU A 14 20.90 7.68 -53.28
C LEU A 14 19.73 8.67 -53.27
N GLY A 15 19.32 9.19 -54.44
CA GLY A 15 18.17 10.07 -54.56
C GLY A 15 16.86 9.42 -54.08
N LYS A 16 16.64 8.14 -54.41
CA LYS A 16 15.48 7.38 -53.91
C LYS A 16 15.53 7.18 -52.40
N LEU A 17 16.69 6.86 -51.84
CA LEU A 17 16.87 6.70 -50.40
C LEU A 17 16.64 8.02 -49.65
N VAL A 18 17.11 9.14 -50.19
CA VAL A 18 16.86 10.48 -49.62
C VAL A 18 15.37 10.81 -49.67
N CYS A 19 14.67 10.56 -50.78
CA CYS A 19 13.22 10.75 -50.84
C CYS A 19 12.47 9.90 -49.80
N ILE A 20 12.83 8.63 -49.62
CA ILE A 20 12.22 7.75 -48.61
C ILE A 20 12.49 8.29 -47.20
N ALA A 21 13.72 8.68 -46.90
CA ALA A 21 14.09 9.23 -45.60
C ALA A 21 13.33 10.53 -45.28
N VAL A 22 13.20 11.43 -46.26
CA VAL A 22 12.41 12.66 -46.12
C VAL A 22 10.94 12.35 -45.91
N THR A 23 10.38 11.36 -46.63
CA THR A 23 8.97 10.98 -46.50
C THR A 23 8.66 10.40 -45.11
N ILE A 24 9.56 9.54 -44.58
CA ILE A 24 9.45 9.01 -43.22
C ILE A 24 9.56 10.14 -42.20
N PHE A 25 10.53 11.05 -42.37
CA PHE A 25 10.75 12.15 -41.44
C PHE A 25 9.55 13.11 -41.41
N VAL A 26 9.00 13.48 -42.58
CA VAL A 26 7.79 14.31 -42.66
C VAL A 26 6.58 13.57 -42.09
N GLY A 27 6.46 12.26 -42.30
CA GLY A 27 5.41 11.43 -41.70
C GLY A 27 5.48 11.40 -40.17
N VAL A 28 6.68 11.21 -39.60
CA VAL A 28 6.91 11.23 -38.14
C VAL A 28 6.68 12.63 -37.58
N PHE A 29 7.17 13.68 -38.26
CA PHE A 29 6.99 15.06 -37.83
C PHE A 29 5.52 15.48 -37.88
N ALA A 30 4.80 15.17 -38.96
CA ALA A 30 3.36 15.40 -39.08
C ALA A 30 2.60 14.59 -38.03
N PHE A 31 2.95 13.33 -37.78
CA PHE A 31 2.34 12.54 -36.71
C PHE A 31 2.56 13.18 -35.34
N TYR A 32 3.76 13.68 -35.04
CA TYR A 32 4.09 14.34 -33.77
C TYR A 32 3.39 15.70 -33.60
N HIS A 33 3.20 16.42 -34.71
CA HIS A 33 2.64 17.77 -34.69
C HIS A 33 1.11 17.79 -34.83
N PHE A 34 0.50 16.75 -35.40
CA PHE A 34 -0.95 16.54 -35.48
C PHE A 34 -1.50 15.62 -34.38
N THR A 35 -0.67 14.94 -33.58
CA THR A 35 -1.11 14.36 -32.31
C THR A 35 -1.24 15.45 -31.25
N ASP A 36 -2.29 16.24 -31.44
CA ASP A 36 -2.86 17.14 -30.44
C ASP A 36 -3.06 16.35 -29.12
N GLN A 37 -2.97 17.02 -27.97
CA GLN A 37 -3.01 16.40 -26.62
C GLN A 37 -4.14 15.37 -26.45
N LYS A 38 -5.25 15.56 -27.16
CA LYS A 38 -6.42 14.67 -27.20
C LYS A 38 -6.11 13.24 -27.70
N GLY A 39 -5.15 13.04 -28.58
CA GLY A 39 -4.75 11.72 -29.08
C GLY A 39 -3.92 10.93 -28.05
N LYS A 40 -3.06 11.62 -27.29
CA LYS A 40 -2.32 11.02 -26.17
C LYS A 40 -3.26 10.67 -25.01
N ASP A 41 -4.28 11.48 -24.77
CA ASP A 41 -5.34 11.19 -23.79
C ASP A 41 -6.25 10.03 -24.23
N ALA A 42 -6.52 9.89 -25.53
CA ALA A 42 -7.32 8.78 -26.06
C ALA A 42 -6.59 7.43 -25.95
N ILE A 43 -5.27 7.39 -26.16
CA ILE A 43 -4.46 6.18 -26.00
C ILE A 43 -4.35 5.78 -24.51
N ASN A 44 -4.20 6.76 -23.60
CA ASN A 44 -4.28 6.51 -22.16
C ASN A 44 -5.68 6.06 -21.71
N LYS A 45 -6.75 6.48 -22.39
CA LYS A 45 -8.14 6.06 -22.10
C LYS A 45 -8.52 4.70 -22.67
N LEU A 46 -7.92 4.26 -23.78
CA LEU A 46 -8.26 2.99 -24.44
C LEU A 46 -7.37 1.81 -24.00
N GLY A 47 -6.15 2.09 -23.52
CA GLY A 47 -5.18 1.05 -23.11
C GLY A 47 -5.16 0.70 -21.62
N VAL A 48 -5.83 1.49 -20.77
CA VAL A 48 -5.94 1.22 -19.34
C VAL A 48 -7.37 0.81 -19.05
N LEU A 49 -7.67 -0.48 -19.23
CA LEU A 49 -8.56 -1.14 -18.27
C LEU A 49 -7.98 -0.75 -16.91
N LYS A 50 -8.62 0.21 -16.21
CA LYS A 50 -8.33 0.49 -14.81
C LYS A 50 -8.54 -0.84 -14.10
N GLN A 51 -7.48 -1.65 -13.99
CA GLN A 51 -7.46 -2.74 -13.03
C GLN A 51 -7.65 -2.03 -11.70
N ALA A 52 -8.90 -2.05 -11.22
CA ALA A 52 -9.22 -1.60 -9.90
C ALA A 52 -8.26 -2.37 -8.98
N ILE A 53 -7.36 -1.64 -8.32
CA ILE A 53 -6.37 -2.25 -7.43
C ILE A 53 -7.16 -3.16 -6.48
N PRO A 54 -6.80 -4.46 -6.37
CA PRO A 54 -7.50 -5.39 -5.49
C PRO A 54 -7.67 -4.78 -4.10
N TRP A 55 -8.83 -5.00 -3.48
CA TRP A 55 -9.12 -4.43 -2.17
C TRP A 55 -8.02 -4.77 -1.16
N GLU A 56 -7.51 -6.00 -1.21
CA GLU A 56 -6.47 -6.52 -0.32
C GLU A 56 -5.18 -5.70 -0.40
N ASP A 57 -4.80 -5.27 -1.60
CA ASP A 57 -3.58 -4.48 -1.82
C ASP A 57 -3.75 -3.03 -1.33
N ARG A 58 -4.95 -2.46 -1.53
CA ARG A 58 -5.31 -1.15 -0.95
C ARG A 58 -5.33 -1.22 0.57
N ALA A 59 -5.94 -2.27 1.12
CA ALA A 59 -6.08 -2.47 2.56
C ALA A 59 -4.73 -2.69 3.23
N ASP A 60 -3.82 -3.50 2.66
CA ASP A 60 -2.45 -3.67 3.18
C ASP A 60 -1.72 -2.32 3.24
N THR A 61 -1.71 -1.58 2.12
CA THR A 61 -1.03 -0.28 2.01
C THR A 61 -1.58 0.73 3.02
N MET A 62 -2.91 0.90 3.06
CA MET A 62 -3.55 1.88 3.92
C MET A 62 -3.46 1.49 5.40
N THR A 63 -3.47 0.21 5.73
CA THR A 63 -3.27 -0.27 7.11
C THR A 63 -1.88 0.07 7.61
N ARG A 64 -0.84 -0.17 6.80
CA ARG A 64 0.54 0.20 7.14
C ARG A 64 0.65 1.71 7.38
N LEU A 65 0.13 2.51 6.45
CA LEU A 65 0.14 3.97 6.58
C LEU A 65 -0.62 4.46 7.82
N LEU A 66 -1.79 3.88 8.12
CA LEU A 66 -2.59 4.23 9.29
C LEU A 66 -1.83 3.92 10.58
N ILE A 67 -1.25 2.73 10.69
CA ILE A 67 -0.46 2.32 11.85
C ILE A 67 0.76 3.22 11.98
N ASP A 68 1.46 3.49 10.89
CA ASP A 68 2.67 4.32 10.90
C ASP A 68 2.41 5.76 11.33
N ARG A 69 1.30 6.35 10.88
CA ARG A 69 0.89 7.71 11.28
C ARG A 69 0.38 7.79 12.72
N ASN A 70 -0.10 6.68 13.27
CA ASN A 70 -0.77 6.65 14.57
C ASN A 70 -0.09 5.75 15.61
N LYS A 71 1.17 5.37 15.43
CA LYS A 71 1.90 4.42 16.30
C LYS A 71 1.69 4.69 17.79
N ASN A 72 1.95 5.93 18.20
CA ASN A 72 1.86 6.35 19.61
C ASN A 72 0.43 6.30 20.16
N LYS A 73 -0.58 6.62 19.33
CA LYS A 73 -1.98 6.60 19.75
C LYS A 73 -2.49 5.15 19.88
N ILE A 74 -2.11 4.30 18.94
CA ILE A 74 -2.50 2.88 18.93
C ILE A 74 -1.81 2.13 20.07
N SER A 75 -0.49 2.27 20.25
CA SER A 75 0.24 1.61 21.35
C SER A 75 -0.29 2.05 22.71
N LYS A 76 -0.55 3.35 22.88
CA LYS A 76 -1.15 3.89 24.09
C LYS A 76 -2.54 3.33 24.35
N ALA A 77 -3.43 3.31 23.35
CA ALA A 77 -4.77 2.76 23.55
C ALA A 77 -4.74 1.26 23.88
N ILE A 78 -3.89 0.49 23.20
CA ILE A 78 -3.69 -0.93 23.51
C ILE A 78 -3.26 -1.10 24.97
N LEU A 79 -2.29 -0.29 25.43
CA LEU A 79 -1.79 -0.36 26.79
C LEU A 79 -2.82 0.09 27.82
N ASP A 80 -3.42 1.28 27.64
CA ASP A 80 -4.39 1.86 28.58
C ASP A 80 -5.59 0.92 28.80
N ILE A 81 -6.00 0.16 27.76
CA ILE A 81 -7.06 -0.84 27.87
C ILE A 81 -6.55 -2.15 28.49
N SER A 82 -5.39 -2.64 28.05
CA SER A 82 -4.91 -3.98 28.44
C SER A 82 -4.30 -3.99 29.85
N HIS A 83 -3.45 -3.00 30.14
CA HIS A 83 -2.69 -2.84 31.39
C HIS A 83 -2.69 -1.37 31.84
N PRO A 84 -3.76 -0.88 32.48
CA PRO A 84 -3.93 0.55 32.81
C PRO A 84 -2.83 1.15 33.69
N THR A 85 -2.11 0.33 34.45
CA THR A 85 -0.99 0.76 35.30
C THR A 85 0.36 0.78 34.57
N GLY A 86 0.39 0.28 33.34
CA GLY A 86 1.58 0.29 32.49
C GLY A 86 1.93 1.71 32.03
N LYS A 87 3.18 1.90 31.61
CA LYS A 87 3.73 3.18 31.16
C LYS A 87 4.61 2.98 29.94
N GLU A 88 4.90 4.09 29.26
CA GLU A 88 5.83 4.15 28.12
C GLU A 88 5.53 3.11 27.01
N PRO A 89 4.29 3.09 26.46
CA PRO A 89 3.96 2.16 25.39
C PRO A 89 4.68 2.52 24.09
N ILE A 90 5.44 1.58 23.55
CA ILE A 90 6.17 1.69 22.29
C ILE A 90 5.64 0.62 21.33
N LEU A 91 5.19 1.03 20.15
CA LEU A 91 4.88 0.08 19.07
C LEU A 91 6.22 -0.41 18.50
N ASP A 92 6.65 -1.62 18.90
CA ASP A 92 7.94 -2.23 18.51
C ASP A 92 7.91 -2.64 17.04
N LYS A 93 6.98 -3.54 16.70
CA LYS A 93 6.82 -4.07 15.35
C LYS A 93 5.36 -4.40 15.06
N TYR A 94 5.01 -4.42 13.77
CA TYR A 94 3.74 -4.94 13.33
C TYR A 94 3.88 -5.68 12.01
N THR A 95 2.99 -6.62 11.76
CA THR A 95 2.85 -7.34 10.49
C THR A 95 1.46 -7.12 9.95
N VAL A 96 1.35 -7.05 8.62
CA VAL A 96 0.08 -7.05 7.90
C VAL A 96 0.16 -8.21 6.91
N SER A 97 -0.81 -9.10 6.99
CA SER A 97 -0.88 -10.33 6.21
C SER A 97 -2.22 -10.40 5.49
N LYS A 98 -2.16 -10.71 4.20
CA LYS A 98 -3.35 -10.99 3.39
C LYS A 98 -3.77 -12.44 3.62
N LEU A 99 -5.01 -12.62 4.07
CA LEU A 99 -5.66 -13.92 4.17
C LEU A 99 -6.70 -14.05 3.04
N ASN A 100 -7.33 -15.22 2.90
CA ASN A 100 -8.45 -15.37 1.97
C ASN A 100 -9.61 -14.46 2.40
N ASN A 101 -9.83 -13.37 1.65
CA ASN A 101 -10.88 -12.36 1.88
C ASN A 101 -10.79 -11.60 3.22
N SER A 102 -9.59 -11.44 3.79
CA SER A 102 -9.40 -10.62 5.00
C SER A 102 -7.97 -10.13 5.14
N ILE A 103 -7.78 -9.09 5.95
CA ILE A 103 -6.48 -8.61 6.39
C ILE A 103 -6.31 -8.98 7.87
N LEU A 104 -5.17 -9.60 8.18
CA LEU A 104 -4.73 -9.87 9.55
C LEU A 104 -3.57 -8.94 9.88
N VAL A 105 -3.70 -8.21 10.98
CA VAL A 105 -2.70 -7.30 11.51
C VAL A 105 -2.25 -7.83 12.86
N GLU A 106 -0.95 -8.03 13.06
CA GLU A 106 -0.41 -8.31 14.38
C GLU A 106 0.47 -7.16 14.84
N ILE A 107 0.17 -6.60 16.01
CA ILE A 107 0.83 -5.42 16.57
C ILE A 107 1.51 -5.82 17.88
N MET A 108 2.82 -5.64 17.96
CA MET A 108 3.59 -5.83 19.20
C MET A 108 3.78 -4.48 19.88
N VAL A 109 3.38 -4.39 21.14
CA VAL A 109 3.57 -3.21 21.99
C VAL A 109 4.48 -3.58 23.16
N ASP A 110 5.60 -2.88 23.26
CA ASP A 110 6.50 -2.92 24.39
C ASP A 110 6.08 -1.84 25.40
N TRP A 111 6.19 -2.11 26.69
CA TRP A 111 5.81 -1.17 27.75
C TRP A 111 6.51 -1.50 29.07
N LYS A 112 6.45 -0.57 30.03
CA LYS A 112 7.03 -0.74 31.37
C LYS A 112 5.96 -0.85 32.45
N GLY A 113 6.17 -1.74 33.43
CA GLY A 113 5.23 -1.95 34.53
C GLY A 113 5.90 -2.40 35.83
N GLY A 114 5.08 -2.52 36.87
CA GLY A 114 5.52 -2.94 38.20
C GLY A 114 6.36 -1.89 38.92
N PHE A 115 6.63 -2.16 40.20
CA PHE A 115 7.37 -1.24 41.07
C PHE A 115 8.82 -1.02 40.60
N LEU A 116 9.45 -2.05 40.03
CA LEU A 116 10.84 -2.03 39.58
C LEU A 116 11.02 -1.59 38.11
N GLY A 117 9.93 -1.24 37.41
CA GLY A 117 10.00 -0.79 36.01
C GLY A 117 10.39 -1.87 35.02
N SER A 118 9.90 -3.10 35.21
CA SER A 118 10.16 -4.23 34.33
C SER A 118 9.58 -3.99 32.93
N ASN A 119 10.27 -4.51 31.90
CA ASN A 119 9.81 -4.44 30.51
C ASN A 119 8.87 -5.60 30.20
N TYR A 120 7.73 -5.28 29.60
CA TYR A 120 6.71 -6.22 29.19
C TYR A 120 6.37 -6.03 27.71
N LYS A 121 5.76 -7.06 27.11
CA LYS A 121 5.34 -7.08 25.72
C LYS A 121 3.92 -7.61 25.63
N THR A 122 3.09 -6.99 24.81
CA THR A 122 1.73 -7.41 24.50
C THR A 122 1.55 -7.43 22.99
N LYS A 123 1.14 -8.58 22.43
CA LYS A 123 0.85 -8.77 21.01
C LYS A 123 -0.65 -8.84 20.79
N VAL A 124 -1.15 -7.93 19.96
CA VAL A 124 -2.56 -7.84 19.57
C VAL A 124 -2.71 -8.33 18.13
N SER A 125 -3.68 -9.20 17.89
CA SER A 125 -4.15 -9.61 16.57
C SER A 125 -5.43 -8.87 16.25
N TRP A 126 -5.52 -8.22 15.09
CA TRP A 126 -6.69 -7.53 14.57
C TRP A 126 -6.98 -8.01 13.15
N GLU A 127 -8.19 -8.52 12.93
CA GLU A 127 -8.64 -9.02 11.63
C GLU A 127 -9.87 -8.23 11.13
N PHE A 128 -9.90 -7.93 9.84
CA PHE A 128 -11.03 -7.26 9.19
C PHE A 128 -11.15 -7.64 7.71
N THR A 129 -12.33 -7.38 7.13
CA THR A 129 -12.62 -7.47 5.69
C THR A 129 -12.95 -6.09 5.13
N GLU A 130 -13.30 -6.00 3.85
CA GLU A 130 -13.82 -4.76 3.27
C GLU A 130 -15.15 -4.32 3.90
N GLN A 131 -15.94 -5.29 4.35
CA GLN A 131 -17.30 -5.08 4.83
C GLN A 131 -17.34 -4.84 6.33
N GLU A 132 -16.52 -5.54 7.11
CA GLU A 132 -16.59 -5.48 8.57
C GLU A 132 -15.25 -5.67 9.30
N HIS A 133 -15.23 -5.14 10.53
CA HIS A 133 -14.28 -5.60 11.54
C HIS A 133 -14.68 -7.01 12.00
N LYS A 134 -13.75 -7.97 11.98
CA LYS A 134 -14.01 -9.33 12.45
C LYS A 134 -13.71 -9.50 13.93
N SER A 135 -12.46 -9.27 14.33
CA SER A 135 -12.08 -9.37 15.74
C SER A 135 -10.75 -8.68 16.06
N THR A 136 -10.58 -8.33 17.34
CA THR A 136 -9.28 -8.00 17.92
C THR A 136 -9.08 -8.77 19.22
N LYS A 137 -7.92 -9.41 19.37
CA LYS A 137 -7.57 -10.25 20.54
C LYS A 137 -6.12 -10.06 20.94
N VAL A 138 -5.84 -10.16 22.24
CA VAL A 138 -4.46 -10.31 22.71
C VAL A 138 -4.06 -11.77 22.55
N ILE A 139 -3.02 -12.02 21.74
CA ILE A 139 -2.55 -13.38 21.40
C ILE A 139 -1.25 -13.75 22.13
N PHE A 140 -0.56 -12.77 22.70
CA PHE A 140 0.63 -12.98 23.51
C PHE A 140 0.78 -11.83 24.51
N ASP A 141 1.18 -12.15 25.74
CA ASP A 141 1.39 -11.17 26.80
C ASP A 141 2.43 -11.70 27.81
N THR A 142 3.41 -10.88 28.17
CA THR A 142 4.43 -11.25 29.16
C THR A 142 4.12 -10.74 30.56
N ALA A 143 3.05 -9.97 30.75
CA ALA A 143 2.63 -9.52 32.07
C ALA A 143 2.24 -10.70 32.98
N PRO A 144 2.50 -10.61 34.30
CA PRO A 144 2.07 -11.65 35.24
C PRO A 144 0.55 -11.69 35.42
N THR A 145 -0.13 -10.56 35.18
CA THR A 145 -1.58 -10.43 35.25
C THR A 145 -2.21 -10.65 33.89
N ARG A 146 -3.16 -11.59 33.81
CA ARG A 146 -3.94 -11.80 32.60
C ARG A 146 -4.89 -10.63 32.36
N ILE A 147 -5.06 -10.25 31.10
CA ILE A 147 -6.05 -9.26 30.68
C ILE A 147 -7.45 -9.80 30.99
N SER A 148 -8.28 -8.98 31.62
CA SER A 148 -9.65 -9.36 31.94
C SER A 148 -10.50 -9.52 30.65
N GLN A 149 -11.56 -10.31 30.73
CA GLN A 149 -12.51 -10.47 29.61
C GLN A 149 -13.10 -9.10 29.18
N ARG A 150 -13.46 -8.25 30.14
CA ARG A 150 -13.97 -6.90 29.89
C ARG A 150 -12.98 -6.02 29.13
N ASN A 151 -11.69 -6.07 29.49
CA ASN A 151 -10.67 -5.29 28.79
C ASN A 151 -10.43 -5.83 27.38
N SER A 152 -10.49 -7.16 27.19
CA SER A 152 -10.43 -7.78 25.86
C SER A 152 -11.59 -7.33 24.96
N GLU A 153 -12.81 -7.28 25.49
CA GLU A 153 -13.99 -6.76 24.79
C GLU A 153 -13.87 -5.27 24.49
N THR A 154 -13.39 -4.48 25.45
CA THR A 154 -13.13 -3.04 25.27
C THR A 154 -12.09 -2.80 24.18
N LEU A 155 -11.05 -3.64 24.10
CA LEU A 155 -10.03 -3.57 23.05
C LEU A 155 -10.64 -3.87 21.69
N ASN A 156 -11.45 -4.93 21.59
CA ASN A 156 -12.18 -5.27 20.38
C ASN A 156 -13.08 -4.11 19.92
N ASP A 157 -13.83 -3.52 20.84
CA ASP A 157 -14.71 -2.39 20.57
C ASP A 157 -13.94 -1.14 20.14
N TYR A 158 -12.77 -0.87 20.73
CA TYR A 158 -11.90 0.22 20.30
C TYR A 158 -11.49 0.06 18.84
N PHE A 159 -10.99 -1.11 18.44
CA PHE A 159 -10.61 -1.36 17.05
C PHE A 159 -11.81 -1.29 16.10
N ARG A 160 -12.96 -1.85 16.50
CA ARG A 160 -14.20 -1.81 15.70
C ARG A 160 -14.73 -0.39 15.49
N THR A 161 -14.70 0.45 16.53
CA THR A 161 -15.41 1.74 16.51
C THR A 161 -14.50 2.95 16.26
N LYS A 162 -13.19 2.83 16.50
CA LYS A 162 -12.22 3.94 16.35
C LYS A 162 -11.24 3.73 15.22
N ILE A 163 -10.72 2.50 15.05
CA ILE A 163 -9.67 2.23 14.05
C ILE A 163 -10.27 1.84 12.70
N TYR A 164 -11.14 0.83 12.67
CA TYR A 164 -11.70 0.28 11.45
C TYR A 164 -12.44 1.33 10.58
N PRO A 165 -13.31 2.21 11.12
CA PRO A 165 -14.02 3.18 10.30
C PRO A 165 -13.10 4.21 9.62
N VAL A 166 -12.02 4.60 10.30
CA VAL A 166 -11.01 5.52 9.74
C VAL A 166 -10.29 4.84 8.57
N LEU A 167 -9.88 3.60 8.74
CA LEU A 167 -9.24 2.83 7.68
C LEU A 167 -10.13 2.71 6.43
N ILE A 168 -11.40 2.33 6.61
CA ILE A 168 -12.35 2.20 5.49
C ILE A 168 -12.59 3.54 4.80
N SER A 169 -12.69 4.63 5.57
CA SER A 169 -12.86 5.98 5.01
C SER A 169 -11.68 6.37 4.14
N ASP A 170 -10.45 6.17 4.63
CA ASP A 170 -9.23 6.53 3.92
C ASP A 170 -9.03 5.69 2.65
N MET A 171 -9.58 4.47 2.56
CA MET A 171 -9.52 3.64 1.34
C MET A 171 -10.50 4.08 0.24
N ARG A 172 -11.49 4.93 0.56
CA ARG A 172 -12.50 5.41 -0.38
C ARG A 172 -12.14 6.74 -1.03
N THR A 173 -11.23 7.49 -0.41
CA THR A 173 -10.71 8.79 -0.90
C THR A 173 -9.59 8.58 -1.90
#